data_AF-A0A507C8V4-F1
#
_entry.id   AF-A0A507C8V4-F1
#
_cell.length_a   1.000
_cell.length_b   1.000
_cell.length_c   1.000
_cell.angle_alpha   90.00
_cell.angle_beta   90.00
_cell.angle_gamma   90.00
#
_symmetry.space_group_name_H-M   'P 1'
#
loop_
_entity.id
_entity.type
_entity.pdbx_description
1 polymer ?
#
loop_
_entity_poly.entity_id
_entity_poly.type
_entity_poly.pdbx_seq_one_letter_code
_entity_poly.pdbx_strand_id
1 'polypeptide(L)'
;MTFAGKPIQILHQDADIAVLIKPAGLALKDVPDKTLQLLLPSLLTPSTHVYDALPQPLIISNGLDRKTTGLVLAVKTHIAQLNVQDAWNRNRIRTVYHAIVSGRMVHPHTKTPIAANESFTSTIRIDNVELTTTFTILHVTRCQKIDFISTLLIEPHLPLFPPKPNYHIRLHLDALGNRLIGNSRLTAPLVAAGVKNTMIMLTRIELLHPRTAQRTIVDIGEPERLQKMRQRQELFWTKQHHAGQDDNNQDMVRMAYNRGHQMFGGLCFSVNQSVMVPRQSTETLVQTAVELLPHSISDTERVLRVLDVGTGSGNILVSVLHIMSHDHHQRITGVGMDISDDALSIAHKNAASLIPSHDCILVKQDMTDPKLHSDISEIAPYDIILCNPPYHTLQKVSLLQLMDEPAAAMISGSTGLEAYEGMLTGILNSTAVGPATSVVLEVPPRLAQKVTVLFEEGGRWKLTDARRDVHLAPRCLVFKVRK
;
A
#
# COMPACT_ATOMS: atom_id res chain seq x y z
N MET A 1 34.55 -3.74 12.62
CA MET A 1 34.27 -5.15 12.28
C MET A 1 32.82 -5.31 11.82
N THR A 2 32.55 -6.22 10.87
CA THR A 2 31.20 -6.44 10.31
C THR A 2 30.66 -7.83 10.60
N PHE A 3 29.36 -7.96 10.86
CA PHE A 3 28.64 -9.25 10.84
C PHE A 3 27.69 -9.26 9.64
N ALA A 4 27.81 -10.27 8.78
CA ALA A 4 27.04 -10.37 7.53
C ALA A 4 27.09 -9.08 6.66
N GLY A 5 28.27 -8.46 6.58
CA GLY A 5 28.49 -7.23 5.79
C GLY A 5 28.00 -5.93 6.43
N LYS A 6 27.46 -5.96 7.66
CA LYS A 6 27.02 -4.74 8.38
C LYS A 6 27.89 -4.44 9.61
N PRO A 7 28.26 -3.18 9.86
CA PRO A 7 29.02 -2.81 11.05
C PRO A 7 28.19 -2.99 12.32
N ILE A 8 28.81 -3.49 13.39
CA ILE A 8 28.21 -3.49 14.73
C ILE A 8 28.38 -2.08 15.30
N GLN A 9 27.28 -1.42 15.59
CA GLN A 9 27.28 -0.03 16.07
C GLN A 9 27.50 0.02 17.59
N ILE A 10 28.38 0.90 18.02
CA ILE A 10 28.63 1.25 19.42
C ILE A 10 27.98 2.62 19.64
N LEU A 11 27.02 2.67 20.55
CA LEU A 11 26.22 3.88 20.82
C LEU A 11 26.75 4.65 22.02
N HIS A 12 27.34 3.94 22.96
CA HIS A 12 27.93 4.50 24.16
C HIS A 12 29.11 3.64 24.56
N GLN A 13 30.18 4.29 25.02
CA GLN A 13 31.34 3.61 25.57
C GLN A 13 32.13 4.58 26.46
N ASP A 14 32.54 4.10 27.63
CA ASP A 14 33.46 4.78 28.52
C ASP A 14 34.49 3.78 29.09
N ALA A 15 35.09 4.09 30.23
CA ALA A 15 36.07 3.24 30.88
C ALA A 15 35.46 1.94 31.45
N ASP A 16 34.19 1.95 31.85
CA ASP A 16 33.54 0.92 32.64
C ASP A 16 32.52 0.11 31.84
N ILE A 17 31.78 0.75 30.93
CA ILE A 17 30.66 0.15 30.19
C ILE A 17 30.69 0.50 28.70
N ALA A 18 29.98 -0.30 27.92
CA ALA A 18 29.64 0.00 26.54
C ALA A 18 28.24 -0.50 26.20
N VAL A 19 27.52 0.24 25.36
CA VAL A 19 26.21 -0.14 24.82
C VAL A 19 26.28 -0.18 23.30
N LEU A 20 25.83 -1.29 22.73
CA LEU A 20 26.01 -1.62 21.32
C LEU A 20 24.81 -2.35 20.73
N ILE A 21 24.63 -2.28 19.41
CA ILE A 21 23.48 -2.89 18.73
C ILE A 21 23.84 -4.29 18.24
N LYS A 22 23.21 -5.31 18.82
CA LYS A 22 23.31 -6.70 18.34
C LYS A 22 22.43 -6.88 17.09
N PRO A 23 22.98 -7.30 15.93
CA PRO A 23 22.18 -7.66 14.78
C PRO A 23 21.41 -8.98 14.99
N ALA A 24 20.33 -9.17 14.23
CA ALA A 24 19.66 -10.47 14.13
C ALA A 24 20.60 -11.53 13.53
N GLY A 25 20.53 -12.76 14.05
CA GLY A 25 21.35 -13.89 13.61
C GLY A 25 22.63 -14.10 14.42
N LEU A 26 23.11 -13.08 15.15
CA LEU A 26 24.26 -13.16 16.04
C LEU A 26 23.82 -13.58 17.46
N ALA A 27 24.44 -14.61 18.02
CA ALA A 27 24.19 -15.05 19.39
C ALA A 27 24.96 -14.17 20.39
N LEU A 28 24.44 -14.01 21.61
CA LEU A 28 25.14 -13.27 22.68
C LEU A 28 26.32 -14.08 23.22
N LYS A 29 26.04 -15.31 23.67
CA LYS A 29 26.95 -16.31 24.25
C LYS A 29 26.54 -17.71 23.76
N ASP A 30 27.36 -18.73 24.02
CA ASP A 30 26.97 -20.17 23.99
C ASP A 30 26.91 -20.90 22.62
N VAL A 31 27.63 -20.44 21.59
CA VAL A 31 27.83 -21.23 20.35
C VAL A 31 29.30 -21.16 19.93
N PRO A 32 29.96 -22.27 19.53
CA PRO A 32 31.42 -22.33 19.36
C PRO A 32 32.00 -21.34 18.35
N ASP A 33 31.23 -20.86 17.37
CA ASP A 33 31.74 -19.90 16.39
C ASP A 33 30.69 -18.82 16.09
N LYS A 34 31.09 -17.55 16.24
CA LYS A 34 30.32 -16.32 15.93
C LYS A 34 29.30 -15.88 16.99
N THR A 35 29.79 -15.54 18.19
CA THR A 35 29.03 -14.80 19.21
C THR A 35 29.47 -13.34 19.27
N LEU A 36 28.59 -12.46 19.74
CA LEU A 36 28.93 -11.06 19.98
C LEU A 36 30.03 -10.92 21.04
N GLN A 37 30.02 -11.79 22.06
CA GLN A 37 31.00 -11.84 23.13
C GLN A 37 32.44 -11.97 22.58
N LEU A 38 32.66 -12.83 21.59
CA LEU A 38 33.98 -13.03 20.97
C LEU A 38 34.46 -11.83 20.14
N LEU A 39 33.53 -10.99 19.67
CA LEU A 39 33.85 -9.81 18.87
C LEU A 39 34.21 -8.59 19.74
N LEU A 40 33.79 -8.56 21.01
CA LEU A 40 33.96 -7.38 21.86
C LEU A 40 35.40 -6.85 21.96
N PRO A 41 36.45 -7.69 22.15
CA PRO A 41 37.83 -7.19 22.26
C PRO A 41 38.31 -6.43 21.01
N SER A 42 37.76 -6.77 19.83
CA SER A 42 38.09 -6.11 18.57
C SER A 42 37.20 -4.91 18.25
N LEU A 43 36.06 -4.77 18.93
CA LEU A 43 35.08 -3.71 18.71
C LEU A 43 35.30 -2.55 19.69
N LEU A 44 35.63 -2.83 20.94
CA LEU A 44 35.68 -1.85 22.01
C LEU A 44 37.12 -1.45 22.31
N THR A 45 37.35 -0.15 22.55
CA THR A 45 38.59 0.28 23.19
C THR A 45 38.72 -0.36 24.58
N PRO A 46 39.94 -0.71 25.05
CA PRO A 46 40.17 -1.17 26.41
C PRO A 46 39.71 -0.16 27.47
N SER A 47 39.57 -0.60 28.73
CA SER A 47 39.31 0.31 29.84
C SER A 47 40.53 1.20 30.10
N THR A 48 40.30 2.46 30.49
CA THR A 48 41.36 3.35 31.00
C THR A 48 41.68 3.07 32.49
N HIS A 49 40.86 2.29 33.19
CA HIS A 49 41.09 1.87 34.58
C HIS A 49 41.98 0.63 34.63
N VAL A 50 43.28 0.79 34.36
CA VAL A 50 44.23 -0.31 34.14
C VAL A 50 44.20 -1.40 35.23
N TYR A 51 44.08 -1.03 36.51
CA TYR A 51 44.07 -1.98 37.63
C TYR A 51 42.73 -2.69 37.87
N ASP A 52 41.65 -2.20 37.28
CA ASP A 52 40.29 -2.74 37.42
C ASP A 52 39.75 -3.29 36.09
N ALA A 53 40.54 -3.19 35.02
CA ALA A 53 40.16 -3.61 33.68
C ALA A 53 39.96 -5.13 33.62
N LEU A 54 38.86 -5.56 33.00
CA LEU A 54 38.67 -6.95 32.65
C LEU A 54 39.67 -7.35 31.55
N PRO A 55 40.18 -8.60 31.57
CA PRO A 55 41.04 -9.11 30.50
C PRO A 55 40.39 -8.98 29.11
N GLN A 56 39.07 -9.16 29.06
CA GLN A 56 38.23 -8.91 27.89
C GLN A 56 36.88 -8.33 28.34
N PRO A 57 36.28 -7.40 27.57
CA PRO A 57 34.95 -6.91 27.88
C PRO A 57 33.92 -8.05 27.90
N LEU A 58 32.95 -7.97 28.81
CA LEU A 58 31.97 -9.04 29.05
C LEU A 58 30.55 -8.52 28.84
N ILE A 59 29.72 -9.27 28.14
CA ILE A 59 28.28 -9.00 28.07
C ILE A 59 27.64 -9.42 29.39
N ILE A 60 27.05 -8.48 30.14
CA ILE A 60 26.21 -8.81 31.29
C ILE A 60 24.77 -8.78 30.77
N SER A 61 24.30 -9.99 30.42
CA SER A 61 23.21 -10.25 29.49
C SER A 61 21.88 -9.60 29.86
N ASN A 62 21.19 -9.11 28.83
CA ASN A 62 19.79 -8.72 28.82
C ASN A 62 18.88 -9.80 28.21
N GLY A 63 19.42 -11.01 28.00
CA GLY A 63 18.71 -12.19 27.50
C GLY A 63 18.08 -12.04 26.11
N LEU A 64 18.69 -11.23 25.23
CA LEU A 64 18.30 -11.15 23.81
C LEU A 64 18.62 -12.47 23.08
N ASP A 65 17.59 -13.07 22.49
CA ASP A 65 17.71 -14.27 21.66
C ASP A 65 18.39 -13.98 20.30
N ARG A 66 18.96 -15.02 19.69
CA ARG A 66 19.74 -14.94 18.43
C ARG A 66 19.00 -14.18 17.32
N LYS A 67 17.69 -14.37 17.18
CA LYS A 67 16.86 -13.77 16.13
C LYS A 67 16.45 -12.32 16.39
N THR A 68 16.59 -11.83 17.62
CA THR A 68 16.18 -10.48 18.00
C THR A 68 17.33 -9.49 17.84
N THR A 69 17.04 -8.32 17.30
CA THR A 69 17.98 -7.19 17.24
C THR A 69 17.78 -6.34 18.49
N GLY A 70 18.81 -5.66 18.99
CA GLY A 70 18.62 -4.70 20.07
C GLY A 70 19.90 -4.28 20.77
N LEU A 71 19.75 -3.32 21.68
CA LEU A 71 20.82 -2.87 22.55
C LEU A 71 21.37 -4.03 23.39
N VAL A 72 22.67 -4.02 23.66
CA VAL A 72 23.35 -4.96 24.56
C VAL A 72 24.31 -4.16 25.41
N LEU A 73 24.30 -4.43 26.72
CA LEU A 73 25.22 -3.84 27.68
C LEU A 73 26.43 -4.75 27.87
N ALA A 74 27.61 -4.19 27.68
CA ALA A 74 28.90 -4.81 28.00
C ALA A 74 29.60 -4.02 29.11
N VAL A 75 30.34 -4.73 29.94
CA VAL A 75 31.19 -4.17 30.99
C VAL A 75 32.65 -4.38 30.64
N LYS A 76 33.51 -3.48 31.10
CA LYS A 76 34.95 -3.45 30.81
C LYS A 76 35.81 -3.52 32.06
N THR A 77 35.22 -3.41 33.25
CA THR A 77 35.91 -3.45 34.55
C THR A 77 35.24 -4.41 35.53
N HIS A 78 35.97 -4.88 36.55
CA HIS A 78 35.43 -5.78 37.56
C HIS A 78 34.37 -5.09 38.42
N ILE A 79 34.58 -3.82 38.80
CA ILE A 79 33.56 -3.03 39.52
C ILE A 79 32.28 -2.91 38.68
N ALA A 80 32.40 -2.62 37.38
CA ALA A 80 31.24 -2.55 36.49
C ALA A 80 30.53 -3.90 36.39
N GLN A 81 31.27 -4.99 36.31
CA GLN A 81 30.72 -6.35 36.28
C GLN A 81 29.84 -6.63 37.50
N LEU A 82 30.34 -6.38 38.71
CA LEU A 82 29.61 -6.64 39.95
C LEU A 82 28.37 -5.74 40.08
N ASN A 83 28.53 -4.43 39.86
CA ASN A 83 27.47 -3.46 40.07
C ASN A 83 26.35 -3.57 39.02
N VAL A 84 26.69 -3.85 37.76
CA VAL A 84 25.68 -4.10 36.71
C VAL A 84 24.95 -5.42 36.98
N GLN A 85 25.64 -6.46 37.45
CA GLN A 85 25.00 -7.73 37.80
C GLN A 85 24.03 -7.57 38.98
N ASP A 86 24.41 -6.84 40.05
CA ASP A 86 23.51 -6.50 41.16
C ASP A 86 22.30 -5.68 40.66
N ALA A 87 22.54 -4.70 39.78
CA ALA A 87 21.49 -3.87 39.22
C ALA A 87 20.47 -4.68 38.40
N TRP A 88 20.90 -5.68 37.62
CA TRP A 88 19.99 -6.62 36.96
C TRP A 88 19.21 -7.46 37.98
N ASN A 89 19.90 -8.05 38.96
CA ASN A 89 19.28 -8.92 39.97
C ASN A 89 18.21 -8.18 40.79
N ARG A 90 18.39 -6.87 41.01
CA ARG A 90 17.45 -6.01 41.74
C ARG A 90 16.49 -5.21 40.85
N ASN A 91 16.43 -5.51 39.56
CA ASN A 91 15.58 -4.83 38.57
C ASN A 91 15.76 -3.28 38.56
N ARG A 92 17.00 -2.81 38.74
CA ARG A 92 17.40 -1.39 38.70
C ARG A 92 17.82 -0.91 37.31
N ILE A 93 17.81 -1.81 36.33
CA ILE A 93 18.07 -1.49 34.92
C ILE A 93 16.74 -1.51 34.19
N ARG A 94 16.33 -0.34 33.71
CA ARG A 94 15.10 -0.17 32.95
C ARG A 94 15.36 -0.52 31.49
N THR A 95 14.52 -1.36 30.92
CA THR A 95 14.58 -1.78 29.51
C THR A 95 13.27 -1.46 28.82
N VAL A 96 13.34 -0.94 27.58
CA VAL A 96 12.14 -0.68 26.79
C VAL A 96 12.30 -1.29 25.40
N TYR A 97 11.30 -2.06 25.01
CA TYR A 97 11.24 -2.72 23.71
C TYR A 97 10.21 -2.04 22.82
N HIS A 98 10.56 -1.87 21.56
CA HIS A 98 9.57 -1.59 20.52
C HIS A 98 9.13 -2.90 19.87
N ALA A 99 7.83 -3.06 19.65
CA ALA A 99 7.28 -4.24 19.02
C ALA A 99 6.08 -3.93 18.12
N ILE A 100 5.83 -4.80 17.13
CA ILE A 100 4.56 -4.84 16.38
C ILE A 100 3.84 -6.14 16.70
N VAL A 101 2.58 -6.02 17.11
CA VAL A 101 1.68 -7.14 17.44
C VAL A 101 0.47 -7.18 16.54
N SER A 102 -0.16 -8.34 16.44
CA SER A 102 -1.43 -8.52 15.74
C SER A 102 -2.60 -7.94 16.51
N GLY A 103 -3.54 -7.32 15.79
CA GLY A 103 -4.78 -6.78 16.33
C GLY A 103 -4.62 -5.47 17.08
N ARG A 104 -5.74 -4.99 17.64
CA ARG A 104 -5.79 -3.87 18.58
C ARG A 104 -5.52 -4.40 19.98
N MET A 105 -4.81 -3.64 20.80
CA MET A 105 -4.73 -3.93 22.23
C MET A 105 -6.09 -3.66 22.86
N VAL A 106 -6.49 -4.52 23.79
CA VAL A 106 -7.72 -4.37 24.57
C VAL A 106 -7.40 -4.46 26.05
N HIS A 107 -8.19 -3.78 26.88
CA HIS A 107 -8.08 -3.91 28.32
C HIS A 107 -8.32 -5.38 28.74
N PRO A 108 -7.47 -5.98 29.58
CA PRO A 108 -7.56 -7.41 29.92
C PRO A 108 -8.93 -7.84 30.47
N HIS A 109 -9.56 -6.96 31.27
CA HIS A 109 -10.83 -7.23 31.96
C HIS A 109 -12.07 -6.83 31.15
N THR A 110 -12.10 -5.60 30.63
CA THR A 110 -13.29 -5.06 29.93
C THR A 110 -13.34 -5.44 28.46
N LYS A 111 -12.23 -5.94 27.89
CA LYS A 111 -12.06 -6.22 26.45
C LYS A 111 -12.31 -5.00 25.55
N THR A 112 -12.32 -3.80 26.10
CA THR A 112 -12.49 -2.56 25.34
C THR A 112 -11.18 -2.19 24.63
N PRO A 113 -11.21 -1.69 23.38
CA PRO A 113 -10.02 -1.25 22.66
C PRO A 113 -9.30 -0.12 23.39
N ILE A 114 -7.98 -0.21 23.44
CA ILE A 114 -7.09 0.82 24.01
C ILE A 114 -6.67 1.78 22.89
N ALA A 115 -6.73 3.08 23.14
CA ALA A 115 -6.36 4.09 22.14
C ALA A 115 -4.84 4.22 21.99
N ALA A 116 -4.40 4.88 20.91
CA ALA A 116 -3.00 5.26 20.79
C ALA A 116 -2.62 6.29 21.87
N ASN A 117 -1.36 6.25 22.31
CA ASN A 117 -0.77 6.98 23.44
C ASN A 117 -1.28 6.60 24.83
N GLU A 118 -2.16 5.60 24.94
CA GLU A 118 -2.54 5.05 26.24
C GLU A 118 -1.57 3.98 26.69
N SER A 119 -1.43 3.84 28.02
CA SER A 119 -0.62 2.81 28.65
C SER A 119 -1.47 1.98 29.60
N PHE A 120 -1.20 0.68 29.66
CA PHE A 120 -1.78 -0.21 30.65
C PHE A 120 -0.73 -1.16 31.21
N THR A 121 -0.94 -1.56 32.46
CA THR A 121 -0.11 -2.59 33.11
C THR A 121 -0.88 -3.89 33.17
N SER A 122 -0.22 -4.99 32.84
CA SER A 122 -0.75 -6.33 32.95
C SER A 122 0.21 -7.21 33.74
N THR A 123 -0.33 -8.07 34.58
CA THR A 123 0.43 -9.07 35.35
C THR A 123 -0.09 -10.44 35.01
N ILE A 124 0.82 -11.35 34.65
CA ILE A 124 0.50 -12.74 34.36
C ILE A 124 1.51 -13.66 35.03
N ARG A 125 1.15 -14.94 35.17
CA ARG A 125 2.02 -15.96 35.72
C ARG A 125 2.46 -16.92 34.60
N ILE A 126 3.76 -16.94 34.31
CA ILE A 126 4.39 -17.83 33.32
C ILE A 126 5.49 -18.61 34.02
N ASP A 127 5.51 -19.94 33.86
CA ASP A 127 6.57 -20.80 34.43
C ASP A 127 6.83 -20.54 35.94
N ASN A 128 5.75 -20.32 36.71
CA ASN A 128 5.75 -19.95 38.13
C ASN A 128 6.38 -18.58 38.48
N VAL A 129 6.67 -17.75 37.49
CA VAL A 129 7.15 -16.37 37.66
C VAL A 129 6.01 -15.40 37.36
N GLU A 130 5.77 -14.46 38.28
CA GLU A 130 4.89 -13.32 38.01
C GLU A 130 5.64 -12.29 37.17
N LEU A 131 5.11 -12.07 35.97
CA LEU A 131 5.59 -11.10 35.01
C LEU A 131 4.61 -9.94 34.97
N THR A 132 5.04 -8.79 35.47
CA THR A 132 4.32 -7.52 35.26
C THR A 132 4.93 -6.81 34.06
N THR A 133 4.12 -6.21 33.21
CA THR A 133 4.60 -5.51 32.02
C THR A 133 3.70 -4.32 31.73
N THR A 134 4.33 -3.17 31.53
CA THR A 134 3.65 -1.96 31.07
C THR A 134 3.73 -1.94 29.55
N PHE A 135 2.57 -1.79 28.91
CA PHE A 135 2.43 -1.66 27.47
C PHE A 135 1.92 -0.26 27.17
N THR A 136 2.63 0.48 26.32
CA THR A 136 2.16 1.76 25.76
C THR A 136 1.88 1.56 24.28
N ILE A 137 0.66 1.87 23.85
CA ILE A 137 0.27 1.75 22.45
C ILE A 137 0.76 3.00 21.74
N LEU A 138 1.78 2.90 20.89
CA LEU A 138 2.25 4.04 20.10
C LEU A 138 1.33 4.30 18.91
N HIS A 139 0.99 3.24 18.18
CA HIS A 139 0.20 3.34 16.96
C HIS A 139 -0.73 2.15 16.80
N VAL A 140 -1.92 2.40 16.26
CA VAL A 140 -2.84 1.36 15.78
C VAL A 140 -3.01 1.56 14.29
N THR A 141 -2.50 0.64 13.49
CA THR A 141 -2.48 0.73 12.03
C THR A 141 -3.38 -0.32 11.43
N ARG A 142 -4.17 0.07 10.43
CA ARG A 142 -5.01 -0.84 9.67
C ARG A 142 -4.15 -1.87 8.93
N CYS A 143 -4.56 -3.12 8.96
CA CYS A 143 -3.86 -4.21 8.30
C CYS A 143 -4.87 -5.15 7.64
N GLN A 144 -4.77 -5.32 6.32
CA GLN A 144 -5.77 -6.03 5.51
C GLN A 144 -6.10 -7.45 5.99
N LYS A 145 -5.10 -8.23 6.42
CA LYS A 145 -5.27 -9.66 6.70
C LYS A 145 -5.76 -9.99 8.11
N ILE A 146 -5.55 -9.09 9.06
CA ILE A 146 -5.77 -9.32 10.50
C ILE A 146 -6.43 -8.09 11.15
N ASP A 147 -7.11 -7.30 10.34
CA ASP A 147 -7.76 -6.00 10.59
C ASP A 147 -6.85 -4.87 11.07
N PHE A 148 -6.03 -5.12 12.09
CA PHE A 148 -5.14 -4.15 12.70
C PHE A 148 -3.80 -4.76 13.10
N ILE A 149 -2.79 -3.90 13.20
CA ILE A 149 -1.56 -4.15 13.95
C ILE A 149 -1.38 -3.01 14.95
N SER A 150 -0.78 -3.33 16.10
CA SER A 150 -0.44 -2.31 17.10
C SER A 150 1.08 -2.22 17.26
N THR A 151 1.61 -1.00 17.25
CA THR A 151 3.01 -0.72 17.60
C THR A 151 3.06 -0.38 19.08
N LEU A 152 3.89 -1.08 19.86
CA LEU A 152 3.94 -0.97 21.31
C LEU A 152 5.34 -0.53 21.78
N LEU A 153 5.38 0.27 22.84
CA LEU A 153 6.47 0.22 23.82
C LEU A 153 6.12 -0.81 24.89
N ILE A 154 7.10 -1.62 25.26
CA ILE A 154 6.96 -2.68 26.24
C ILE A 154 8.05 -2.50 27.29
N GLU A 155 7.63 -2.30 28.53
CA GLU A 155 8.49 -2.17 29.69
C GLU A 155 8.20 -3.30 30.68
N PRO A 156 9.04 -4.34 30.73
CA PRO A 156 8.84 -5.45 31.65
C PRO A 156 9.29 -5.05 33.06
N HIS A 157 8.42 -5.29 34.04
CA HIS A 157 8.69 -5.11 35.47
C HIS A 157 8.74 -6.49 36.13
N LEU A 158 9.94 -6.97 36.38
CA LEU A 158 10.19 -8.31 36.90
C LEU A 158 10.77 -8.24 38.31
N PRO A 159 10.32 -9.08 39.25
CA PRO A 159 10.89 -9.11 40.59
C PRO A 159 12.35 -9.59 40.59
N LEU A 160 12.74 -10.43 39.63
CA LEU A 160 14.11 -10.86 39.34
C LEU A 160 14.31 -10.88 37.82
N PHE A 161 15.46 -10.43 37.33
CA PHE A 161 15.71 -10.46 35.88
C PHE A 161 15.80 -11.90 35.38
N PRO A 162 14.87 -12.34 34.52
CA PRO A 162 14.81 -13.72 34.06
C PRO A 162 15.91 -13.99 33.04
N PRO A 163 16.33 -15.25 32.88
CA PRO A 163 17.35 -15.60 31.90
C PRO A 163 16.92 -15.33 30.44
N LYS A 164 15.60 -15.17 30.17
CA LYS A 164 15.03 -15.04 28.82
C LYS A 164 13.84 -14.03 28.75
N PRO A 165 14.07 -12.73 28.96
CA PRO A 165 13.00 -11.71 28.98
C PRO A 165 12.24 -11.62 27.65
N ASN A 166 12.91 -11.76 26.50
CA ASN A 166 12.24 -11.77 25.19
C ASN A 166 11.24 -12.92 25.03
N TYR A 167 11.53 -14.07 25.63
CA TYR A 167 10.64 -15.22 25.62
C TYR A 167 9.41 -14.95 26.49
N HIS A 168 9.61 -14.35 27.66
CA HIS A 168 8.52 -13.95 28.55
C HIS A 168 7.60 -12.89 27.93
N ILE A 169 8.17 -11.87 27.27
CA ILE A 169 7.38 -10.86 26.53
C ILE A 169 6.50 -11.53 25.47
N ARG A 170 7.03 -12.51 24.72
CA ARG A 170 6.28 -13.25 23.71
C ARG A 170 5.10 -14.01 24.29
N LEU A 171 5.32 -14.73 25.39
CA LEU A 171 4.26 -15.46 26.09
C LEU A 171 3.21 -14.51 26.68
N HIS A 172 3.62 -13.34 27.18
CA HIS A 172 2.68 -12.35 27.69
C HIS A 172 1.77 -11.81 26.60
N LEU A 173 2.36 -11.43 25.47
CA LEU A 173 1.61 -10.96 24.31
C LEU A 173 0.67 -12.04 23.74
N ASP A 174 1.10 -13.30 23.73
CA ASP A 174 0.25 -14.44 23.35
C ASP A 174 -0.93 -14.64 24.32
N ALA A 175 -0.70 -14.57 25.63
CA ALA A 175 -1.74 -14.67 26.65
C ALA A 175 -2.77 -13.53 26.57
N LEU A 176 -2.35 -12.34 26.10
CA LEU A 176 -3.25 -11.22 25.82
C LEU A 176 -4.02 -11.38 24.49
N GLY A 177 -3.69 -12.37 23.66
CA GLY A 177 -4.27 -12.56 22.33
C GLY A 177 -3.65 -11.68 21.23
N ASN A 178 -2.60 -10.90 21.56
CA ASN A 178 -1.94 -9.97 20.66
C ASN A 178 -0.51 -10.46 20.34
N ARG A 179 -0.39 -11.55 19.61
CA ARG A 179 0.90 -12.16 19.25
C ARG A 179 1.82 -11.18 18.51
N LEU A 180 3.13 -11.29 18.74
CA LEU A 180 4.13 -10.57 17.93
C LEU A 180 4.01 -10.93 16.44
N ILE A 181 4.21 -9.97 15.55
CA ILE A 181 4.34 -10.24 14.12
C ILE A 181 5.72 -10.86 13.85
N GLY A 182 5.77 -11.98 13.15
CA GLY A 182 7.02 -12.69 12.86
C GLY A 182 6.83 -14.05 12.21
N ASN A 183 7.91 -14.86 12.23
CA ASN A 183 7.94 -16.23 11.69
C ASN A 183 8.52 -17.22 12.72
N SER A 184 7.82 -17.36 13.85
CA SER A 184 8.13 -18.23 14.99
C SER A 184 6.84 -18.83 15.56
N ARG A 185 6.95 -19.88 16.38
CA ARG A 185 5.81 -20.60 16.98
C ARG A 185 4.89 -19.71 17.83
N LEU A 186 5.43 -18.66 18.45
CA LEU A 186 4.70 -17.68 19.28
C LEU A 186 4.47 -16.34 18.54
N THR A 187 4.38 -16.36 17.22
CA THR A 187 4.12 -15.16 16.42
C THR A 187 2.91 -15.37 15.52
N ALA A 188 2.15 -14.30 15.26
CA ALA A 188 1.13 -14.31 14.22
C ALA A 188 1.78 -14.20 12.84
N PRO A 189 1.49 -15.13 11.91
CA PRO A 189 2.05 -15.06 10.56
C PRO A 189 1.36 -13.94 9.77
N LEU A 190 2.13 -12.98 9.27
CA LEU A 190 1.67 -12.09 8.21
C LEU A 190 2.14 -12.67 6.86
N VAL A 191 1.38 -13.66 6.36
CA VAL A 191 1.76 -14.53 5.22
C VAL A 191 2.10 -13.75 3.93
N ALA A 192 1.70 -12.47 3.80
CA ALA A 192 2.01 -11.63 2.64
C ALA A 192 3.24 -10.69 2.78
N ALA A 193 3.89 -10.58 3.94
CA ALA A 193 4.91 -9.54 4.15
C ALA A 193 6.36 -10.01 4.08
N GLY A 194 6.64 -11.31 3.88
CA GLY A 194 8.01 -11.83 3.78
C GLY A 194 8.84 -11.58 5.06
N VAL A 195 8.19 -11.50 6.22
CA VAL A 195 8.82 -11.14 7.50
C VAL A 195 9.66 -12.31 8.00
N LYS A 196 10.96 -12.28 7.71
CA LYS A 196 11.90 -13.35 8.12
C LYS A 196 12.22 -13.37 9.62
N ASN A 197 12.10 -12.23 10.31
CA ASN A 197 12.49 -12.06 11.72
C ASN A 197 11.35 -11.45 12.54
N THR A 198 11.28 -11.77 13.83
CA THR A 198 10.33 -11.19 14.79
C THR A 198 10.40 -9.66 14.81
N MET A 199 9.24 -8.99 14.87
CA MET A 199 9.13 -7.52 14.92
C MET A 199 9.19 -7.01 16.35
N ILE A 200 10.32 -7.27 17.02
CA ILE A 200 10.63 -6.76 18.36
C ILE A 200 12.09 -6.36 18.42
N MET A 201 12.39 -5.28 19.15
CA MET A 201 13.74 -4.79 19.36
C MET A 201 13.87 -4.10 20.73
N LEU A 202 14.94 -4.40 21.47
CA LEU A 202 15.30 -3.62 22.66
C LEU A 202 15.94 -2.31 22.19
N THR A 203 15.30 -1.18 22.51
CA THR A 203 15.68 0.14 21.98
C THR A 203 16.13 1.11 23.06
N ARG A 204 15.85 0.80 24.33
CA ARG A 204 16.29 1.63 25.45
C ARG A 204 16.87 0.79 26.57
N ILE A 205 18.02 1.21 27.07
CA ILE A 205 18.60 0.77 28.33
C ILE A 205 18.85 2.00 29.18
N GLU A 206 18.38 1.97 30.41
CA GLU A 206 18.58 3.01 31.39
C GLU A 206 19.07 2.40 32.70
N LEU A 207 20.18 2.92 33.21
CA LEU A 207 20.84 2.46 34.43
C LEU A 207 21.54 3.61 35.14
N LEU A 208 21.84 3.42 36.43
CA LEU A 208 22.86 4.22 37.10
C LEU A 208 24.23 3.66 36.70
N HIS A 209 25.13 4.54 36.24
CA HIS A 209 26.48 4.17 35.84
C HIS A 209 27.19 3.49 37.02
N PRO A 210 27.85 2.33 36.82
CA PRO A 210 28.29 1.47 37.92
C PRO A 210 29.36 2.08 38.82
N ARG A 211 30.12 3.08 38.34
CA ARG A 211 31.12 3.81 39.12
C ARG A 211 30.63 5.16 39.63
N THR A 212 30.22 6.04 38.72
CA THR A 212 29.83 7.43 39.03
C THR A 212 28.43 7.57 39.63
N ALA A 213 27.60 6.51 39.59
CA ALA A 213 26.18 6.54 39.95
C ALA A 213 25.32 7.55 39.17
N GLN A 214 25.86 8.16 38.10
CA GLN A 214 25.11 9.07 37.24
C GLN A 214 24.14 8.30 36.34
N ARG A 215 22.96 8.88 36.10
CA ARG A 215 21.95 8.27 35.23
C ARG A 215 22.44 8.23 33.78
N THR A 216 22.54 7.02 33.23
CA THR A 216 22.94 6.76 31.85
C THR A 216 21.74 6.23 31.08
N ILE A 217 21.40 6.90 29.97
CA ILE A 217 20.28 6.52 29.10
C ILE A 217 20.82 6.36 27.69
N VAL A 218 20.62 5.18 27.11
CA VAL A 218 20.86 4.94 25.69
C VAL A 218 19.52 4.57 25.08
N ASP A 219 19.01 5.43 24.20
CA ASP A 219 17.72 5.28 23.53
C ASP A 219 17.92 5.56 22.03
N ILE A 220 17.51 4.62 21.19
CA ILE A 220 17.58 4.76 19.72
C ILE A 220 16.22 5.08 19.10
N GLY A 221 15.18 5.27 19.91
CA GLY A 221 13.81 5.51 19.45
C GLY A 221 13.20 4.34 18.69
N GLU A 222 12.13 4.64 17.95
CA GLU A 222 11.43 3.62 17.15
C GLU A 222 12.32 3.16 15.98
N PRO A 223 12.62 1.85 15.84
CA PRO A 223 13.46 1.37 14.75
C PRO A 223 12.82 1.58 13.37
N GLU A 224 13.63 2.03 12.40
CA GLU A 224 13.19 2.29 11.01
C GLU A 224 12.46 1.07 10.39
N ARG A 225 12.87 -0.16 10.73
CA ARG A 225 12.22 -1.39 10.27
C ARG A 225 10.76 -1.51 10.72
N LEU A 226 10.44 -1.06 11.93
CA LEU A 226 9.07 -1.09 12.47
C LEU A 226 8.24 0.01 11.81
N GLN A 227 8.80 1.21 11.67
CA GLN A 227 8.18 2.32 10.94
C GLN A 227 7.84 1.95 9.49
N LYS A 228 8.81 1.40 8.75
CA LYS A 228 8.61 0.94 7.35
C LYS A 228 7.53 -0.13 7.23
N MET A 229 7.46 -1.05 8.20
CA MET A 229 6.37 -2.05 8.21
C MET A 229 5.02 -1.38 8.41
N ARG A 230 4.91 -0.49 9.40
CA ARG A 230 3.68 0.26 9.69
C ARG A 230 3.24 1.05 8.45
N GLN A 231 4.12 1.88 7.92
CA GLN A 231 3.88 2.68 6.71
C GLN A 231 3.50 1.81 5.52
N ARG A 232 4.10 0.62 5.36
CA ARG A 232 3.72 -0.31 4.29
C ARG A 232 2.30 -0.85 4.47
N GLN A 233 1.88 -1.21 5.69
CA GLN A 233 0.52 -1.66 5.95
C GLN A 233 -0.50 -0.53 5.76
N GLU A 234 -0.19 0.66 6.27
CA GLU A 234 -0.97 1.87 6.07
C GLU A 234 -1.10 2.17 4.57
N LEU A 235 0.01 2.17 3.83
CA LEU A 235 0.02 2.41 2.39
C LEU A 235 -0.74 1.34 1.62
N PHE A 236 -0.68 0.06 2.00
CA PHE A 236 -1.49 -0.97 1.34
C PHE A 236 -2.98 -0.78 1.63
N TRP A 237 -3.32 -0.44 2.87
CA TRP A 237 -4.69 -0.14 3.25
C TRP A 237 -5.20 1.09 2.50
N THR A 238 -4.47 2.21 2.57
CA THR A 238 -4.72 3.46 1.86
C THR A 238 -4.76 3.21 0.36
N LYS A 239 -3.79 2.55 -0.26
CA LYS A 239 -3.83 2.27 -1.70
C LYS A 239 -5.02 1.43 -2.13
N GLN A 240 -5.55 0.51 -1.33
CA GLN A 240 -6.77 -0.21 -1.71
C GLN A 240 -8.07 0.56 -1.39
N HIS A 241 -8.08 1.38 -0.33
CA HIS A 241 -9.25 2.17 0.04
C HIS A 241 -9.32 3.53 -0.67
N HIS A 242 -8.17 4.04 -1.13
CA HIS A 242 -7.95 5.26 -1.91
C HIS A 242 -7.58 4.97 -3.39
N ALA A 243 -7.48 3.70 -3.83
CA ALA A 243 -7.43 3.34 -5.26
C ALA A 243 -8.67 3.80 -6.06
N GLY A 244 -9.59 4.53 -5.42
CA GLY A 244 -10.58 5.35 -6.09
C GLY A 244 -10.89 6.65 -5.35
N GLN A 245 -9.94 7.32 -4.68
CA GLN A 245 -10.16 8.62 -4.00
C GLN A 245 -9.43 9.83 -4.59
N ASP A 246 -8.33 9.69 -5.33
CA ASP A 246 -7.72 10.89 -5.93
C ASP A 246 -8.59 11.47 -7.07
N ASP A 247 -9.43 10.65 -7.70
CA ASP A 247 -10.36 11.08 -8.74
C ASP A 247 -11.79 11.37 -8.24
N ASN A 248 -12.19 10.86 -7.07
CA ASN A 248 -13.58 10.91 -6.58
C ASN A 248 -13.75 11.86 -5.39
N ASN A 249 -13.07 13.00 -5.43
CA ASN A 249 -13.24 14.05 -4.42
C ASN A 249 -14.54 14.83 -4.70
N GLN A 250 -15.54 14.70 -3.81
CA GLN A 250 -16.82 15.40 -3.95
C GLN A 250 -16.66 16.92 -4.01
N ASP A 251 -15.68 17.50 -3.32
CA ASP A 251 -15.41 18.94 -3.40
C ASP A 251 -14.90 19.34 -4.78
N MET A 252 -14.08 18.50 -5.41
CA MET A 252 -13.60 18.72 -6.78
C MET A 252 -14.76 18.63 -7.79
N VAL A 253 -15.64 17.64 -7.65
CA VAL A 253 -16.83 17.48 -8.49
C VAL A 253 -17.72 18.71 -8.39
N ARG A 254 -18.05 19.15 -7.17
CA ARG A 254 -18.83 20.37 -6.93
C ARG A 254 -18.17 21.60 -7.50
N MET A 255 -16.85 21.74 -7.33
CA MET A 255 -16.11 22.85 -7.91
C MET A 255 -16.09 22.83 -9.44
N ALA A 256 -16.04 21.65 -10.08
CA ALA A 256 -16.10 21.53 -11.53
C ALA A 256 -17.47 21.96 -12.06
N TYR A 257 -18.57 21.49 -11.44
CA TYR A 257 -19.92 21.92 -11.80
C TYR A 257 -20.17 23.40 -11.56
N ASN A 258 -19.70 23.94 -10.42
CA ASN A 258 -19.81 25.38 -10.14
C ASN A 258 -19.05 26.23 -11.16
N ARG A 259 -17.91 25.74 -11.66
CA ARG A 259 -17.14 26.41 -12.72
C ARG A 259 -17.72 26.17 -14.11
N GLY A 260 -18.50 25.10 -14.31
CA GLY A 260 -19.04 24.68 -15.60
C GLY A 260 -18.01 24.03 -16.54
N HIS A 261 -16.79 23.77 -16.06
CA HIS A 261 -15.71 23.18 -16.86
C HIS A 261 -14.72 22.36 -16.02
N GLN A 262 -13.96 21.47 -16.67
CA GLN A 262 -12.89 20.67 -16.08
C GLN A 262 -11.73 20.49 -17.08
N MET A 263 -10.49 20.55 -16.57
CA MET A 263 -9.30 20.26 -17.38
C MET A 263 -9.09 18.75 -17.52
N PHE A 264 -8.76 18.28 -18.72
CA PHE A 264 -8.42 16.89 -19.01
C PHE A 264 -7.49 16.82 -20.23
N GLY A 265 -6.34 16.17 -20.12
CA GLY A 265 -5.38 16.05 -21.22
C GLY A 265 -4.87 17.39 -21.78
N GLY A 266 -4.84 18.43 -20.95
CA GLY A 266 -4.49 19.80 -21.37
C GLY A 266 -5.62 20.59 -22.06
N LEU A 267 -6.79 19.98 -22.26
CA LEU A 267 -7.98 20.61 -22.84
C LEU A 267 -8.99 21.00 -21.76
N CYS A 268 -9.82 22.02 -22.04
CA CYS A 268 -10.85 22.49 -21.15
C CYS A 268 -12.23 22.01 -21.62
N PHE A 269 -12.81 21.04 -20.91
CA PHE A 269 -14.12 20.48 -21.23
C PHE A 269 -15.22 21.18 -20.44
N SER A 270 -16.29 21.59 -21.11
CA SER A 270 -17.54 21.96 -20.44
C SER A 270 -18.12 20.75 -19.71
N VAL A 271 -18.59 20.95 -18.48
CA VAL A 271 -19.25 19.92 -17.66
C VAL A 271 -20.44 20.52 -16.92
N ASN A 272 -21.44 19.70 -16.65
CA ASN A 272 -22.56 19.99 -15.75
C ASN A 272 -23.03 18.69 -15.10
N GLN A 273 -24.09 18.75 -14.29
CA GLN A 273 -24.63 17.59 -13.57
C GLN A 273 -25.17 16.46 -14.46
N SER A 274 -25.18 16.62 -15.79
CA SER A 274 -25.59 15.59 -16.75
C SER A 274 -24.46 14.64 -17.17
N VAL A 275 -23.21 14.93 -16.80
CA VAL A 275 -22.03 14.12 -17.17
C VAL A 275 -21.12 13.86 -15.98
N MET A 276 -20.44 12.71 -15.95
CA MET A 276 -19.35 12.48 -14.99
C MET A 276 -18.22 13.48 -15.26
N VAL A 277 -17.66 14.07 -14.19
CA VAL A 277 -16.56 15.01 -14.33
C VAL A 277 -15.29 14.24 -14.76
N PRO A 278 -14.59 14.64 -15.84
CA PRO A 278 -13.39 13.95 -16.32
C PRO A 278 -12.36 13.70 -15.23
N ARG A 279 -11.86 12.46 -15.16
CA ARG A 279 -10.89 11.99 -14.18
C ARG A 279 -9.49 11.96 -14.77
N GLN A 280 -8.47 12.30 -13.98
CA GLN A 280 -7.10 12.31 -14.48
C GLN A 280 -6.62 10.89 -14.77
N SER A 281 -7.05 9.87 -14.01
CA SER A 281 -6.67 8.49 -14.33
C SER A 281 -7.16 8.01 -15.69
N THR A 282 -8.27 8.57 -16.20
CA THR A 282 -8.82 8.28 -17.54
C THR A 282 -7.90 8.77 -18.67
N GLU A 283 -6.95 9.67 -18.41
CA GLU A 283 -5.92 10.05 -19.41
C GLU A 283 -5.07 8.84 -19.85
N THR A 284 -4.90 7.85 -18.97
CA THR A 284 -4.22 6.58 -19.30
C THR A 284 -4.90 5.87 -20.47
N LEU A 285 -6.23 5.94 -20.54
CA LEU A 285 -7.02 5.31 -21.61
C LEU A 285 -6.80 6.02 -22.94
N VAL A 286 -6.78 7.35 -22.95
CA VAL A 286 -6.47 8.18 -24.13
C VAL A 286 -5.06 7.92 -24.63
N GLN A 287 -4.08 7.92 -23.73
CA GLN A 287 -2.68 7.63 -24.09
C GLN A 287 -2.57 6.23 -24.71
N THR A 288 -3.19 5.23 -24.09
CA THR A 288 -3.19 3.85 -24.62
C THR A 288 -3.82 3.78 -26.00
N ALA A 289 -4.90 4.53 -26.24
CA ALA A 289 -5.56 4.57 -27.54
C ALA A 289 -4.64 5.14 -28.62
N VAL A 290 -4.00 6.27 -28.35
CA VAL A 290 -3.06 6.93 -29.28
C VAL A 290 -1.89 6.02 -29.60
N GLU A 291 -1.31 5.33 -28.60
CA GLU A 291 -0.17 4.42 -28.80
C GLU A 291 -0.52 3.15 -29.61
N LEU A 292 -1.78 2.72 -29.57
CA LEU A 292 -2.26 1.55 -30.33
C LEU A 292 -2.65 1.89 -31.77
N LEU A 293 -3.01 3.15 -32.03
CA LEU A 293 -3.33 3.62 -33.37
C LEU A 293 -2.04 3.79 -34.19
N PRO A 294 -2.02 3.37 -35.47
CA PRO A 294 -0.81 3.49 -36.29
C PRO A 294 -0.52 4.96 -36.64
N HIS A 295 0.72 5.40 -36.42
CA HIS A 295 1.22 6.74 -36.77
C HIS A 295 1.76 6.86 -38.20
N SER A 296 1.91 5.75 -38.91
CA SER A 296 2.25 5.76 -40.33
C SER A 296 1.62 4.56 -41.01
N ILE A 297 0.66 4.78 -41.90
CA ILE A 297 0.16 3.75 -42.78
C ILE A 297 0.85 3.95 -44.14
N SER A 298 1.29 2.86 -44.77
CA SER A 298 1.81 2.87 -46.15
C SER A 298 0.75 3.27 -47.18
N ASP A 299 -0.50 3.36 -46.74
CA ASP A 299 -1.70 3.66 -47.51
C ASP A 299 -2.28 4.97 -46.96
N THR A 300 -1.90 6.07 -47.60
CA THR A 300 -2.25 7.45 -47.22
C THR A 300 -3.75 7.74 -47.29
N GLU A 301 -4.57 6.81 -47.78
CA GLU A 301 -6.02 7.00 -47.92
C GLU A 301 -6.85 6.40 -46.78
N ARG A 302 -6.29 5.47 -45.97
CA ARG A 302 -7.07 4.82 -44.90
C ARG A 302 -7.44 5.80 -43.78
N VAL A 303 -8.73 5.85 -43.44
CA VAL A 303 -9.26 6.59 -42.28
C VAL A 303 -9.31 5.65 -41.07
N LEU A 304 -8.67 6.04 -39.98
CA LEU A 304 -8.78 5.35 -38.70
C LEU A 304 -10.13 5.64 -38.05
N ARG A 305 -10.75 4.63 -37.45
CA ARG A 305 -12.10 4.73 -36.89
C ARG A 305 -12.09 4.40 -35.41
N VAL A 306 -12.54 5.35 -34.60
CA VAL A 306 -12.62 5.24 -33.12
C VAL A 306 -14.08 5.19 -32.69
N LEU A 307 -14.44 4.26 -31.81
CA LEU A 307 -15.73 4.26 -31.11
C LEU A 307 -15.49 4.51 -29.61
N ASP A 308 -16.15 5.49 -29.03
CA ASP A 308 -16.16 5.77 -27.59
C ASP A 308 -17.53 5.44 -27.01
N VAL A 309 -17.58 4.40 -26.17
CA VAL A 309 -18.81 3.84 -25.59
C VAL A 309 -19.03 4.44 -24.21
N GLY A 310 -20.17 5.13 -24.03
CA GLY A 310 -20.44 5.92 -22.82
C GLY A 310 -19.63 7.21 -22.81
N THR A 311 -19.70 7.97 -23.92
CA THR A 311 -18.81 9.11 -24.17
C THR A 311 -18.95 10.24 -23.14
N GLY A 312 -20.10 10.35 -22.46
CA GLY A 312 -20.31 11.32 -21.40
C GLY A 312 -20.08 12.75 -21.88
N SER A 313 -19.06 13.42 -21.34
CA SER A 313 -18.66 14.77 -21.76
C SER A 313 -17.90 14.83 -23.11
N GLY A 314 -17.63 13.68 -23.72
CA GLY A 314 -16.80 13.53 -24.91
C GLY A 314 -15.29 13.53 -24.63
N ASN A 315 -14.87 13.53 -23.36
CA ASN A 315 -13.46 13.79 -23.00
C ASN A 315 -12.49 12.75 -23.54
N ILE A 316 -12.89 11.48 -23.67
CA ILE A 316 -12.03 10.44 -24.25
C ILE A 316 -11.92 10.65 -25.76
N LEU A 317 -13.05 10.58 -26.49
CA LEU A 317 -13.07 10.69 -27.94
C LEU A 317 -12.43 11.97 -28.46
N VAL A 318 -12.86 13.12 -27.93
CA VAL A 318 -12.39 14.44 -28.37
C VAL A 318 -10.90 14.59 -28.13
N SER A 319 -10.36 14.06 -27.02
CA SER A 319 -8.92 14.11 -26.76
C SER A 319 -8.13 13.24 -27.75
N VAL A 320 -8.62 12.05 -28.08
CA VAL A 320 -7.97 11.18 -29.08
C VAL A 320 -7.96 11.87 -30.45
N LEU A 321 -9.10 12.40 -30.89
CA LEU A 321 -9.21 13.11 -32.17
C LEU A 321 -8.33 14.37 -32.19
N HIS A 322 -8.33 15.14 -31.11
CA HIS A 322 -7.49 16.33 -30.97
C HIS A 322 -6.00 16.00 -31.12
N ILE A 323 -5.50 15.01 -30.38
CA ILE A 323 -4.09 14.59 -30.44
C ILE A 323 -3.74 14.08 -31.83
N MET A 324 -4.57 13.21 -32.41
CA MET A 324 -4.31 12.60 -33.71
C MET A 324 -4.46 13.58 -34.88
N SER A 325 -5.29 14.62 -34.77
CA SER A 325 -5.43 15.65 -35.81
C SER A 325 -4.15 16.47 -36.06
N HIS A 326 -3.23 16.48 -35.10
CA HIS A 326 -1.92 17.12 -35.25
C HIS A 326 -0.92 16.24 -36.03
N ASP A 327 -1.26 14.98 -36.30
CA ASP A 327 -0.49 14.09 -37.14
C ASP A 327 -0.93 14.26 -38.62
N HIS A 328 -0.16 15.04 -39.39
CA HIS A 328 -0.48 15.38 -40.78
C HIS A 328 -0.53 14.18 -41.74
N HIS A 329 -0.10 13.00 -41.30
CA HIS A 329 0.00 11.81 -42.14
C HIS A 329 -1.17 10.84 -41.99
N GLN A 330 -2.13 11.12 -41.09
CA GLN A 330 -3.19 10.17 -40.76
C GLN A 330 -4.57 10.82 -40.63
N ARG A 331 -5.55 10.32 -41.39
CA ARG A 331 -6.97 10.69 -41.19
C ARG A 331 -7.59 9.82 -40.11
N ILE A 332 -8.40 10.43 -39.26
CA ILE A 332 -9.12 9.76 -38.18
C ILE A 332 -10.55 10.31 -38.08
N THR A 333 -11.51 9.44 -37.79
CA THR A 333 -12.89 9.80 -37.49
C THR A 333 -13.35 9.03 -36.26
N GLY A 334 -14.30 9.61 -35.53
CA GLY A 334 -14.77 9.11 -34.26
C GLY A 334 -16.29 9.10 -34.14
N VAL A 335 -16.83 8.06 -33.49
CA VAL A 335 -18.20 8.05 -33.01
C VAL A 335 -18.18 7.97 -31.48
N GLY A 336 -18.89 8.88 -30.82
CA GLY A 336 -19.16 8.82 -29.39
C GLY A 336 -20.61 8.44 -29.18
N MET A 337 -20.87 7.42 -28.36
CA MET A 337 -22.22 7.00 -28.04
C MET A 337 -22.50 7.11 -26.54
N ASP A 338 -23.73 7.50 -26.19
CA ASP A 338 -24.21 7.53 -24.81
C ASP A 338 -25.71 7.23 -24.76
N ILE A 339 -26.22 6.78 -23.62
CA ILE A 339 -27.66 6.58 -23.41
C ILE A 339 -28.38 7.90 -23.09
N SER A 340 -27.64 8.91 -22.66
CA SER A 340 -28.17 10.20 -22.20
C SER A 340 -28.09 11.28 -23.27
N ASP A 341 -29.24 11.80 -23.71
CA ASP A 341 -29.29 12.97 -24.60
C ASP A 341 -28.62 14.20 -23.96
N ASP A 342 -28.75 14.36 -22.65
CA ASP A 342 -28.14 15.47 -21.92
C ASP A 342 -26.61 15.37 -21.91
N ALA A 343 -26.06 14.16 -21.82
CA ALA A 343 -24.62 13.93 -21.93
C ALA A 343 -24.12 14.24 -23.35
N LEU A 344 -24.83 13.75 -24.37
CA LEU A 344 -24.51 14.02 -25.78
C LEU A 344 -24.55 15.51 -26.11
N SER A 345 -25.46 16.29 -25.52
CA SER A 345 -25.49 17.75 -25.65
C SER A 345 -24.20 18.41 -25.17
N ILE A 346 -23.65 17.94 -24.04
CA ILE A 346 -22.35 18.40 -23.52
C ILE A 346 -21.20 17.93 -24.41
N ALA A 347 -21.21 16.68 -24.86
CA ALA A 347 -20.21 16.15 -25.79
C ALA A 347 -20.20 16.95 -27.11
N HIS A 348 -21.35 17.32 -27.66
CA HIS A 348 -21.46 18.15 -28.86
C HIS A 348 -20.81 19.52 -28.65
N LYS A 349 -21.10 20.17 -27.52
CA LYS A 349 -20.49 21.45 -27.17
C LYS A 349 -18.97 21.36 -27.08
N ASN A 350 -18.46 20.30 -26.47
CA ASN A 350 -17.02 20.09 -26.32
C ASN A 350 -16.36 19.77 -27.66
N ALA A 351 -16.93 18.87 -28.46
CA ALA A 351 -16.43 18.54 -29.79
C ALA A 351 -16.35 19.80 -30.69
N ALA A 352 -17.43 20.58 -30.75
CA ALA A 352 -17.46 21.81 -31.55
C ALA A 352 -16.43 22.87 -31.11
N SER A 353 -15.99 22.84 -29.85
CA SER A 353 -15.05 23.81 -29.28
C SER A 353 -13.59 23.38 -29.38
N LEU A 354 -13.32 22.07 -29.41
CA LEU A 354 -11.97 21.51 -29.20
C LEU A 354 -11.40 20.80 -30.43
N ILE A 355 -12.23 20.44 -31.42
CA ILE A 355 -11.82 19.76 -32.64
C ILE A 355 -12.59 20.28 -33.88
N PRO A 356 -12.08 20.06 -35.10
CA PRO A 356 -12.83 20.32 -36.33
C PRO A 356 -14.13 19.50 -36.41
N SER A 357 -15.19 20.09 -36.97
CA SER A 357 -16.56 19.53 -36.90
C SER A 357 -16.81 18.23 -37.68
N HIS A 358 -15.92 17.81 -38.58
CA HIS A 358 -16.17 16.71 -39.52
C HIS A 358 -15.64 15.35 -39.03
N ASP A 359 -14.92 15.32 -37.91
CA ASP A 359 -14.20 14.14 -37.45
C ASP A 359 -14.91 13.42 -36.30
N CYS A 360 -16.08 13.90 -35.86
CA CYS A 360 -16.81 13.38 -34.70
C CYS A 360 -18.33 13.31 -34.95
N ILE A 361 -18.90 12.13 -34.76
CA ILE A 361 -20.35 11.88 -34.75
C ILE A 361 -20.75 11.49 -33.33
N LEU A 362 -21.89 11.98 -32.84
CA LEU A 362 -22.39 11.70 -31.49
C LEU A 362 -23.80 11.12 -31.58
N VAL A 363 -24.03 9.96 -30.96
CA VAL A 363 -25.22 9.14 -31.20
C VAL A 363 -25.80 8.62 -29.88
N LYS A 364 -27.13 8.64 -29.76
CA LYS A 364 -27.82 8.00 -28.65
C LYS A 364 -27.92 6.49 -28.86
N GLN A 365 -27.27 5.70 -28.02
CA GLN A 365 -27.34 4.24 -28.05
C GLN A 365 -27.01 3.62 -26.68
N ASP A 366 -27.72 2.54 -26.34
CA ASP A 366 -27.37 1.63 -25.25
C ASP A 366 -26.25 0.65 -25.68
N MET A 367 -25.18 0.57 -24.90
CA MET A 367 -24.05 -0.34 -25.12
C MET A 367 -24.43 -1.82 -25.03
N THR A 368 -25.55 -2.13 -24.38
CA THR A 368 -26.08 -3.49 -24.24
C THR A 368 -26.93 -3.92 -25.43
N ASP A 369 -27.31 -2.99 -26.32
CA ASP A 369 -28.05 -3.31 -27.53
C ASP A 369 -27.09 -3.76 -28.65
N PRO A 370 -27.17 -5.02 -29.11
CA PRO A 370 -26.36 -5.49 -30.23
C PRO A 370 -26.80 -4.88 -31.59
N LYS A 371 -27.99 -4.29 -31.68
CA LYS A 371 -28.47 -3.61 -32.88
C LYS A 371 -27.92 -2.19 -32.92
N LEU A 372 -26.91 -1.99 -33.76
CA LEU A 372 -26.26 -0.71 -33.94
C LEU A 372 -27.17 0.33 -34.61
N HIS A 373 -27.10 1.57 -34.13
CA HIS A 373 -27.56 2.75 -34.86
C HIS A 373 -26.90 2.80 -36.24
N SER A 374 -27.58 3.39 -37.23
CA SER A 374 -27.06 3.52 -38.61
C SER A 374 -25.68 4.15 -38.61
N ASP A 375 -25.53 5.29 -37.94
CA ASP A 375 -24.27 6.04 -37.88
C ASP A 375 -23.11 5.24 -37.25
N ILE A 376 -23.41 4.28 -36.36
CA ILE A 376 -22.40 3.39 -35.78
C ILE A 376 -22.06 2.26 -36.77
N SER A 377 -23.07 1.65 -37.37
CA SER A 377 -22.92 0.48 -38.25
C SER A 377 -22.37 0.80 -39.64
N GLU A 378 -22.66 1.98 -40.20
CA GLU A 378 -22.22 2.39 -41.54
C GLU A 378 -20.70 2.56 -41.62
N ILE A 379 -20.06 2.95 -40.52
CA ILE A 379 -18.60 3.11 -40.46
C ILE A 379 -17.90 1.95 -39.74
N ALA A 380 -18.64 0.93 -39.30
CA ALA A 380 -18.05 -0.27 -38.71
C ALA A 380 -17.26 -1.10 -39.75
N PRO A 381 -16.34 -1.98 -39.32
CA PRO A 381 -15.83 -2.13 -37.96
C PRO A 381 -14.88 -0.99 -37.57
N TYR A 382 -14.65 -0.83 -36.27
CA TYR A 382 -13.75 0.17 -35.72
C TYR A 382 -12.34 -0.39 -35.53
N ASP A 383 -11.33 0.48 -35.66
CA ASP A 383 -9.94 0.11 -35.38
C ASP A 383 -9.73 -0.02 -33.87
N ILE A 384 -10.35 0.87 -33.10
CA ILE A 384 -10.31 0.87 -31.66
C ILE A 384 -11.68 1.23 -31.05
N ILE A 385 -12.06 0.50 -30.01
CA ILE A 385 -13.24 0.77 -29.19
C ILE A 385 -12.75 1.10 -27.78
N LEU A 386 -13.20 2.24 -27.27
CA LEU A 386 -12.82 2.82 -26.00
C LEU A 386 -14.03 2.84 -25.07
N CYS A 387 -13.82 2.62 -23.78
CA CYS A 387 -14.89 2.76 -22.80
C CYS A 387 -14.33 3.00 -21.40
N ASN A 388 -14.87 3.99 -20.71
CA ASN A 388 -14.83 4.10 -19.25
C ASN A 388 -16.22 3.79 -18.68
N PRO A 389 -16.56 2.49 -18.47
CA PRO A 389 -17.91 2.11 -18.08
C PRO A 389 -18.17 2.44 -16.60
N PRO A 390 -19.44 2.56 -16.17
CA PRO A 390 -19.76 2.57 -14.74
C PRO A 390 -19.26 1.28 -14.07
N TYR A 391 -18.71 1.39 -12.87
CA TYR A 391 -18.14 0.24 -12.14
C TYR A 391 -18.36 0.28 -10.63
N HIS A 392 -19.17 1.22 -10.13
CA HIS A 392 -19.55 1.29 -8.72
C HIS A 392 -20.87 0.58 -8.46
N THR A 393 -21.02 0.03 -7.27
CA THR A 393 -22.33 -0.40 -6.77
C THR A 393 -23.03 0.80 -6.15
N LEU A 394 -24.37 0.77 -6.04
CA LEU A 394 -25.13 1.84 -5.38
C LEU A 394 -24.58 2.12 -3.96
N GLN A 395 -24.30 1.08 -3.18
CA GLN A 395 -23.70 1.20 -1.85
C GLN A 395 -22.36 1.94 -1.89
N LYS A 396 -21.53 1.68 -2.90
CA LYS A 396 -20.23 2.32 -3.04
C LYS A 396 -20.36 3.80 -3.41
N VAL A 397 -21.30 4.15 -4.30
CA VAL A 397 -21.59 5.55 -4.63
C VAL A 397 -22.05 6.33 -3.40
N SER A 398 -22.97 5.76 -2.60
CA SER A 398 -23.42 6.39 -1.35
C SER A 398 -22.27 6.58 -0.35
N LEU A 399 -21.41 5.56 -0.19
CA LEU A 399 -20.24 5.64 0.70
C LEU A 399 -19.19 6.65 0.25
N LEU A 400 -19.00 6.82 -1.06
CA LEU A 400 -18.04 7.78 -1.62
C LEU A 400 -18.65 9.18 -1.81
N GLN A 401 -19.93 9.37 -1.48
CA GLN A 401 -20.66 10.63 -1.64
C GLN A 401 -20.64 11.16 -3.09
N LEU A 402 -20.65 10.26 -4.07
CA LEU A 402 -20.64 10.59 -5.50
C LEU A 402 -22.06 10.82 -6.06
N MET A 403 -23.01 11.17 -5.21
CA MET A 403 -24.43 11.32 -5.58
C MET A 403 -24.71 12.58 -6.42
N ASP A 404 -23.74 13.50 -6.49
CA ASP A 404 -23.85 14.73 -7.30
C ASP A 404 -23.61 14.46 -8.79
N GLU A 405 -23.08 13.28 -9.16
CA GLU A 405 -22.87 12.85 -10.55
C GLU A 405 -24.00 11.94 -11.05
N PRO A 406 -24.24 11.84 -12.38
CA PRO A 406 -25.30 10.99 -12.93
C PRO A 406 -25.17 9.53 -12.48
N ALA A 407 -26.24 8.98 -11.90
CA ALA A 407 -26.26 7.59 -11.45
C ALA A 407 -25.92 6.60 -12.57
N ALA A 408 -26.37 6.88 -13.80
CA ALA A 408 -26.09 6.07 -14.99
C ALA A 408 -24.59 6.00 -15.36
N ALA A 409 -23.82 7.04 -15.05
CA ALA A 409 -22.38 7.09 -15.31
C ALA A 409 -21.55 6.42 -14.19
N MET A 410 -22.13 6.22 -13.00
CA MET A 410 -21.41 5.72 -11.82
C MET A 410 -21.77 4.27 -11.49
N ILE A 411 -23.05 3.92 -11.56
CA ILE A 411 -23.59 2.68 -10.99
C ILE A 411 -23.66 1.57 -12.05
N SER A 412 -22.98 0.46 -11.78
CA SER A 412 -23.11 -0.80 -12.52
C SER A 412 -23.55 -1.88 -11.55
N GLY A 413 -24.86 -2.13 -11.53
CA GLY A 413 -25.50 -3.23 -10.81
C GLY A 413 -25.02 -3.47 -9.38
N SER A 414 -24.98 -4.75 -9.00
CA SER A 414 -24.68 -5.22 -7.66
C SER A 414 -23.21 -5.59 -7.45
N THR A 415 -22.50 -5.90 -8.54
CA THR A 415 -21.09 -6.36 -8.51
C THR A 415 -20.12 -5.30 -9.02
N GLY A 416 -20.58 -4.38 -9.87
CA GLY A 416 -19.74 -3.46 -10.62
C GLY A 416 -19.20 -4.05 -11.94
N LEU A 417 -19.68 -5.24 -12.34
CA LEU A 417 -19.27 -5.94 -13.58
C LEU A 417 -20.34 -5.89 -14.68
N GLU A 418 -21.58 -5.56 -14.34
CA GLU A 418 -22.75 -5.66 -15.21
C GLU A 418 -22.62 -4.81 -16.49
N ALA A 419 -21.98 -3.64 -16.42
CA ALA A 419 -21.68 -2.84 -17.60
C ALA A 419 -20.73 -3.56 -18.57
N TYR A 420 -19.69 -4.22 -18.03
CA TYR A 420 -18.73 -5.00 -18.83
C TYR A 420 -19.40 -6.23 -19.46
N GLU A 421 -20.28 -6.91 -18.71
CA GLU A 421 -21.10 -8.02 -19.20
C GLU A 421 -22.04 -7.58 -20.33
N GLY A 422 -22.73 -6.44 -20.12
CA GLY A 422 -23.62 -5.85 -21.11
C GLY A 422 -22.91 -5.44 -22.40
N MET A 423 -21.70 -4.88 -22.30
CA MET A 423 -20.88 -4.59 -23.47
C MET A 423 -20.51 -5.85 -24.25
N LEU A 424 -20.15 -6.94 -23.55
CA LEU A 424 -19.76 -8.21 -24.16
C LEU A 424 -20.90 -8.84 -24.97
N THR A 425 -22.15 -8.72 -24.51
CA THR A 425 -23.33 -9.27 -25.17
C THR A 425 -23.97 -8.31 -26.19
N GLY A 426 -23.77 -7.00 -26.01
CA GLY A 426 -24.26 -5.93 -26.88
C GLY A 426 -23.21 -5.50 -27.91
N ILE A 427 -22.65 -4.29 -27.73
CA ILE A 427 -21.80 -3.62 -28.72
C ILE A 427 -20.61 -4.47 -29.18
N LEU A 428 -19.95 -5.21 -28.27
CA LEU A 428 -18.78 -6.02 -28.61
C LEU A 428 -19.14 -7.34 -29.31
N ASN A 429 -20.43 -7.71 -29.32
CA ASN A 429 -20.94 -8.83 -30.09
C ASN A 429 -21.55 -8.41 -31.45
N SER A 430 -21.50 -7.13 -31.78
CA SER A 430 -22.06 -6.57 -33.02
C SER A 430 -21.04 -6.47 -34.17
N THR A 431 -21.44 -5.85 -35.27
CA THR A 431 -20.57 -5.53 -36.42
C THR A 431 -19.55 -4.43 -36.13
N ALA A 432 -19.64 -3.74 -34.99
CA ALA A 432 -18.64 -2.74 -34.57
C ALA A 432 -17.24 -3.34 -34.41
N VAL A 433 -17.16 -4.66 -34.15
CA VAL A 433 -15.91 -5.39 -33.94
C VAL A 433 -15.51 -6.17 -35.20
N GLY A 434 -14.34 -5.87 -35.74
CA GLY A 434 -13.67 -6.63 -36.78
C GLY A 434 -12.43 -7.40 -36.27
N PRO A 435 -11.74 -8.16 -37.15
CA PRO A 435 -10.59 -9.00 -36.75
C PRO A 435 -9.38 -8.21 -36.21
N ALA A 436 -9.26 -6.94 -36.57
CA ALA A 436 -8.16 -6.06 -36.16
C ALA A 436 -8.54 -5.11 -35.01
N THR A 437 -9.80 -5.10 -34.58
CA THR A 437 -10.31 -4.19 -33.56
C THR A 437 -9.61 -4.43 -32.22
N SER A 438 -9.11 -3.34 -31.63
CA SER A 438 -8.62 -3.33 -30.25
C SER A 438 -9.71 -2.75 -29.35
N VAL A 439 -9.95 -3.38 -28.20
CA VAL A 439 -10.89 -2.87 -27.19
C VAL A 439 -10.09 -2.45 -25.97
N VAL A 440 -10.18 -1.18 -25.59
CA VAL A 440 -9.49 -0.61 -24.43
C VAL A 440 -10.51 -0.16 -23.42
N LEU A 441 -10.48 -0.79 -22.25
CA LEU A 441 -11.45 -0.55 -21.19
C LEU A 441 -10.74 0.04 -19.98
N GLU A 442 -11.28 1.12 -19.43
CA GLU A 442 -10.92 1.54 -18.08
C GLU A 442 -11.45 0.51 -17.08
N VAL A 443 -10.66 0.20 -16.06
CA VAL A 443 -11.04 -0.66 -14.95
C VAL A 443 -10.52 -0.07 -13.64
N PRO A 444 -11.29 -0.16 -12.55
CA PRO A 444 -10.73 0.10 -11.23
C PRO A 444 -9.77 -1.05 -10.86
N PRO A 445 -8.66 -0.79 -10.14
CA PRO A 445 -7.64 -1.81 -9.82
C PRO A 445 -8.20 -3.10 -9.20
N ARG A 446 -9.28 -2.97 -8.42
CA ARG A 446 -9.96 -4.09 -7.74
C ARG A 446 -10.71 -5.03 -8.68
N LEU A 447 -11.11 -4.56 -9.87
CA LEU A 447 -11.89 -5.35 -10.84
C LEU A 447 -11.04 -5.84 -12.01
N ALA A 448 -9.82 -5.32 -12.20
CA ALA A 448 -8.96 -5.67 -13.33
C ALA A 448 -8.88 -7.19 -13.60
N GLN A 449 -8.56 -7.99 -12.58
CA GLN A 449 -8.48 -9.45 -12.73
C GLN A 449 -9.83 -10.10 -13.07
N LYS A 450 -10.93 -9.59 -12.48
CA LYS A 450 -12.27 -10.13 -12.74
C LYS A 450 -12.74 -9.83 -14.17
N VAL A 451 -12.49 -8.60 -14.65
CA VAL A 451 -12.81 -8.20 -16.02
C VAL A 451 -11.97 -9.00 -17.03
N THR A 452 -10.68 -9.25 -16.74
CA THR A 452 -9.85 -10.15 -17.56
C THR A 452 -10.47 -11.53 -17.69
N VAL A 453 -10.83 -12.16 -16.57
CA VAL A 453 -11.45 -13.49 -16.59
C VAL A 453 -12.76 -13.47 -17.36
N LEU A 454 -13.63 -12.49 -17.10
CA LEU A 454 -14.92 -12.32 -17.77
C LEU A 454 -14.77 -12.24 -19.30
N PHE A 455 -13.82 -11.46 -19.80
CA PHE A 455 -13.60 -11.30 -21.24
C PHE A 455 -13.00 -12.56 -21.89
N GLU A 456 -12.08 -13.25 -21.19
CA GLU A 456 -11.41 -14.43 -21.73
C GLU A 456 -12.24 -15.72 -21.63
N GLU A 457 -13.22 -15.78 -20.72
CA GLU A 457 -14.07 -16.95 -20.48
C GLU A 457 -14.83 -17.40 -21.74
N GLY A 458 -15.35 -16.44 -22.51
CA GLY A 458 -16.06 -16.72 -23.77
C GLY A 458 -15.14 -17.13 -24.94
N GLY A 459 -13.82 -17.16 -24.75
CA GLY A 459 -12.83 -17.59 -25.75
C GLY A 459 -12.62 -16.65 -26.95
N ARG A 460 -13.54 -15.71 -27.21
CA ARG A 460 -13.42 -14.73 -28.31
C ARG A 460 -12.33 -13.68 -28.07
N TRP A 461 -12.15 -13.25 -26.82
CA TRP A 461 -11.21 -12.18 -26.48
C TRP A 461 -9.94 -12.72 -25.84
N LYS A 462 -8.85 -11.98 -26.04
CA LYS A 462 -7.57 -12.23 -25.36
C LYS A 462 -7.04 -10.92 -24.81
N LEU A 463 -6.61 -10.94 -23.55
CA LEU A 463 -5.88 -9.83 -22.97
C LEU A 463 -4.50 -9.75 -23.65
N THR A 464 -4.20 -8.59 -24.23
CA THR A 464 -2.92 -8.34 -24.90
C THR A 464 -2.04 -7.37 -24.14
N ASP A 465 -2.63 -6.46 -23.35
CA ASP A 465 -1.89 -5.56 -22.47
C ASP A 465 -2.74 -5.12 -21.27
N ALA A 466 -2.08 -4.70 -20.20
CA ALA A 466 -2.69 -4.13 -19.00
C ALA A 466 -1.89 -2.90 -18.55
N ARG A 467 -2.41 -1.72 -18.85
CA ARG A 467 -1.78 -0.43 -18.59
C ARG A 467 -2.02 0.03 -17.16
N ARG A 468 -1.03 0.72 -16.61
CA ARG A 468 -1.06 1.27 -15.25
C ARG A 468 -1.12 2.79 -15.33
N ASP A 469 -1.85 3.38 -14.39
CA ASP A 469 -1.88 4.84 -14.21
C ASP A 469 -0.57 5.36 -13.59
N VAL A 470 -0.48 6.68 -13.41
CA VAL A 470 0.66 7.39 -12.79
C VAL A 470 0.95 6.91 -11.35
N HIS A 471 -0.01 6.25 -10.69
CA HIS A 471 0.13 5.67 -9.35
C HIS A 471 0.53 4.19 -9.38
N LEU A 472 0.85 3.66 -10.57
CA LEU A 472 1.22 2.27 -10.85
C LEU A 472 0.10 1.26 -10.59
N ALA A 473 -1.16 1.71 -10.53
CA ALA A 473 -2.32 0.85 -10.37
C ALA A 473 -2.86 0.43 -11.76
N PRO A 474 -3.31 -0.84 -11.95
CA PRO A 474 -3.97 -1.25 -13.19
C PRO A 474 -5.17 -0.34 -13.48
N ARG A 475 -5.19 0.26 -14.67
CA ARG A 475 -6.19 1.24 -15.07
C ARG A 475 -6.86 0.92 -16.39
N CYS A 476 -6.12 0.39 -17.37
CA CYS A 476 -6.70 0.01 -18.65
C CYS A 476 -6.36 -1.43 -19.03
N LEU A 477 -7.32 -2.15 -19.59
CA LEU A 477 -7.11 -3.47 -20.17
C LEU A 477 -7.29 -3.38 -21.68
N VAL A 478 -6.36 -3.99 -22.43
CA VAL A 478 -6.39 -4.02 -23.89
C VAL A 478 -6.70 -5.44 -24.36
N PHE A 479 -7.86 -5.60 -24.98
CA PHE A 479 -8.33 -6.86 -25.55
C PHE A 479 -8.28 -6.83 -27.07
N LYS A 480 -7.98 -7.99 -27.66
CA LYS A 480 -8.11 -8.24 -29.11
C LYS A 480 -8.88 -9.53 -29.34
N VAL A 481 -9.51 -9.64 -30.52
CA VAL A 481 -10.17 -10.87 -30.97
C VAL A 481 -9.10 -11.97 -31.13
N ARG A 482 -9.36 -13.18 -30.61
CA ARG A 482 -8.47 -14.33 -30.83
C ARG A 482 -8.50 -14.69 -32.31
N LYS A 483 -7.29 -14.85 -32.88
CA LYS A 483 -7.11 -15.39 -34.23
C LYS A 483 -7.41 -16.87 -34.28
#